data_AF-A0AB37ZJX5-F1
#
_entry.id   AF-A0AB37ZJX5-F1
#
_cell.length_a   1.000
_cell.length_b   1.000
_cell.length_c   1.000
_cell.angle_alpha   90.00
_cell.angle_beta   90.00
_cell.angle_gamma   90.00
#
_symmetry.space_group_name_H-M   'P 1'
#
loop_
_entity.id
_entity.type
_entity.pdbx_description
1 polymer ?
#
loop_
_entity_poly.entity_id
_entity_poly.type
_entity_poly.pdbx_seq_one_letter_code
_entity_poly.pdbx_strand_id
1 'polypeptide(L)'
;MTPRQHCLACLQQTPPSVFEAALWVSTEHDAHFEWHEVMSEMAQLQRQINSALPVLPAPELAQPLLRQLNALGFQQNDWNPPKPDSALLHKIVLQRRGQPLGLAMIALEIARRLDITLEGVNFPGHFLLRVPGADHLLDPCSGRRLYPADCRELLIRQFGPTMQLRAEHMTRATPTSMLQRLSRNLRHLHQINDNVLAALKDADRIVELGQATSSDHLARASLYQLLECPQAERFDLERALLLSEDPMQRLQLAERLSRLPLNHRVH
;
A
#
# COMPACT_ATOMS: atom_id res chain seq x y z
N MET A 1 1.90 7.64 22.87
CA MET A 1 1.14 7.72 21.61
C MET A 1 0.89 6.30 21.13
N THR A 2 -0.25 6.00 20.51
CA THR A 2 -0.50 4.69 19.91
C THR A 2 0.36 4.52 18.64
N PRO A 3 0.62 3.29 18.17
CA PRO A 3 1.31 3.09 16.88
C PRO A 3 0.63 3.84 15.73
N ARG A 4 -0.71 3.90 15.74
CA ARG A 4 -1.51 4.69 14.79
C ARG A 4 -1.16 6.17 14.80
N GLN A 5 -1.08 6.77 15.99
CA GLN A 5 -0.73 8.18 16.13
C GLN A 5 0.71 8.46 15.65
N HIS A 6 1.65 7.54 15.91
CA HIS A 6 3.01 7.65 15.38
C HIS A 6 3.05 7.54 13.85
N CYS A 7 2.29 6.61 13.25
CA CYS A 7 2.14 6.50 11.80
C CYS A 7 1.69 7.82 11.17
N LEU A 8 0.66 8.47 11.74
CA LEU A 8 0.16 9.75 11.24
C LEU A 8 1.17 10.89 11.44
N ALA A 9 1.87 10.91 12.58
CA ALA A 9 2.89 11.91 12.86
C ALA A 9 4.07 11.85 11.87
N CYS A 10 4.49 10.66 11.43
CA CYS A 10 5.51 10.50 10.39
C CYS A 10 5.13 11.19 9.07
N LEU A 11 3.84 11.27 8.74
CA LEU A 11 3.36 11.96 7.53
C LEU A 11 3.34 13.49 7.65
N GLN A 12 3.39 14.02 8.88
CA GLN A 12 3.42 15.46 9.18
C GLN A 12 4.84 16.03 9.24
N GLN A 13 5.87 15.17 9.18
CA GLN A 13 7.27 15.59 9.14
C GLN A 13 7.62 16.26 7.80
N THR A 14 8.72 17.03 7.78
CA THR A 14 9.24 17.67 6.56
C THR A 14 10.69 17.23 6.33
N PRO A 15 10.96 16.35 5.35
CA PRO A 15 10.00 15.64 4.49
C PRO A 15 9.24 14.52 5.23
N PRO A 16 8.06 14.10 4.75
CA PRO A 16 7.32 12.96 5.32
C PRO A 16 8.11 11.65 5.25
N SER A 17 8.10 10.87 6.35
CA SER A 17 8.76 9.57 6.40
C SER A 17 7.78 8.42 6.14
N VAL A 18 7.64 8.01 4.87
CA VAL A 18 6.73 6.91 4.48
C VAL A 18 7.20 5.56 5.02
N PHE A 19 8.52 5.34 5.03
CA PHE A 19 9.11 4.10 5.52
C PHE A 19 8.83 3.88 7.01
N GLU A 20 9.11 4.89 7.85
CA GLU A 20 8.80 4.80 9.29
C GLU A 20 7.30 4.69 9.53
N ALA A 21 6.47 5.44 8.79
CA ALA A 21 5.03 5.33 8.91
C ALA A 21 4.54 3.90 8.62
N ALA A 22 5.10 3.22 7.60
CA ALA A 22 4.80 1.82 7.29
C ALA A 22 5.39 0.81 8.30
N LEU A 23 6.45 1.16 9.03
CA LEU A 23 6.89 0.37 10.20
C LEU A 23 5.93 0.55 11.38
N TRP A 24 5.37 1.73 11.62
CA TRP A 24 4.31 1.90 12.63
C TRP A 24 3.04 1.11 12.31
N VAL A 25 2.69 1.01 11.02
CA VAL A 25 1.66 0.09 10.54
C VAL A 25 2.00 -1.36 10.88
N SER A 26 3.27 -1.75 10.76
CA SER A 26 3.71 -3.08 11.17
C SER A 26 3.51 -3.29 12.68
N THR A 27 3.83 -2.29 13.51
CA THR A 27 3.71 -2.37 14.98
C THR A 27 2.27 -2.56 15.44
N GLU A 28 1.28 -2.08 14.67
CA GLU A 28 -0.14 -2.31 14.96
C GLU A 28 -0.58 -3.78 14.86
N HIS A 29 0.15 -4.57 14.08
CA HIS A 29 -0.15 -5.99 13.80
C HIS A 29 0.83 -6.94 14.49
N ASP A 30 2.06 -6.51 14.69
CA ASP A 30 3.10 -7.25 15.41
C ASP A 30 3.80 -6.29 16.39
N ALA A 31 3.38 -6.29 17.65
CA ALA A 31 3.95 -5.42 18.67
C ALA A 31 5.32 -5.89 19.19
N HIS A 32 5.74 -7.10 18.81
CA HIS A 32 6.93 -7.76 19.38
C HIS A 32 8.16 -7.68 18.47
N PHE A 33 8.03 -7.16 17.24
CA PHE A 33 9.20 -7.05 16.37
C PHE A 33 10.11 -5.90 16.83
N GLU A 34 11.41 -6.16 16.74
CA GLU A 34 12.44 -5.22 17.17
C GLU A 34 12.75 -4.20 16.06
N TRP A 35 12.39 -2.93 16.29
CA TRP A 35 12.70 -1.85 15.35
C TRP A 35 14.20 -1.71 15.06
N HIS A 36 15.03 -1.98 16.07
CA HIS A 36 16.48 -1.91 15.93
C HIS A 36 17.01 -2.90 14.89
N GLU A 37 16.45 -4.10 14.81
CA GLU A 37 16.83 -5.12 13.85
C GLU A 37 16.55 -4.63 12.42
N VAL A 38 15.33 -4.13 12.17
CA VAL A 38 14.92 -3.60 10.86
C VAL A 38 15.80 -2.42 10.45
N MET A 39 16.10 -1.51 11.37
CA MET A 39 16.93 -0.35 11.07
C MET A 39 18.40 -0.72 10.83
N SER A 40 18.91 -1.72 11.53
CA SER A 40 20.24 -2.30 11.30
C SER A 40 20.35 -2.92 9.91
N GLU A 41 19.36 -3.74 9.52
CA GLU A 41 19.28 -4.33 8.18
C GLU A 41 19.22 -3.25 7.09
N MET A 42 18.43 -2.19 7.29
CA MET A 42 18.38 -1.06 6.33
C MET A 42 19.72 -0.32 6.23
N ALA A 43 20.46 -0.14 7.33
CA ALA A 43 21.78 0.48 7.31
C ALA A 43 22.82 -0.42 6.61
N GLN A 44 22.77 -1.72 6.84
CA GLN A 44 23.60 -2.69 6.13
C GLN A 44 23.28 -2.70 4.63
N LEU A 45 21.99 -2.74 4.28
CA LEU A 45 21.50 -2.71 2.91
C LEU A 45 21.98 -1.47 2.17
N GLN A 46 21.87 -0.28 2.79
CA GLN A 46 22.37 0.96 2.23
C GLN A 46 23.87 0.88 1.92
N ARG A 47 24.70 0.36 2.84
CA ARG A 47 26.15 0.22 2.61
C ARG A 47 26.47 -0.74 1.47
N GLN A 48 25.80 -1.89 1.42
CA GLN A 48 25.98 -2.89 0.36
C GLN A 48 25.58 -2.36 -1.02
N ILE A 49 24.47 -1.62 -1.09
CA ILE A 49 24.02 -0.99 -2.33
C ILE A 49 24.99 0.10 -2.75
N ASN A 50 25.37 1.00 -1.84
CA ASN A 50 26.26 2.11 -2.15
C ASN A 50 27.62 1.63 -2.69
N SER A 51 28.17 0.53 -2.19
CA SER A 51 29.42 -0.03 -2.70
C SER A 51 29.29 -0.76 -4.03
N ALA A 52 28.09 -1.22 -4.39
CA ALA A 52 27.82 -1.98 -5.61
C ALA A 52 27.25 -1.11 -6.76
N LEU A 53 26.87 0.14 -6.49
CA LEU A 53 26.37 1.06 -7.50
C LEU A 53 27.50 1.50 -8.45
N PRO A 54 27.22 1.61 -9.76
CA PRO A 54 28.19 2.16 -10.71
C PRO A 54 28.38 3.66 -10.50
N VAL A 55 29.51 4.19 -10.98
CA VAL A 55 29.74 5.64 -11.00
C VAL A 55 28.96 6.25 -12.16
N LEU A 56 27.75 6.74 -11.88
CA LEU A 56 26.85 7.39 -12.84
C LEU A 56 26.19 8.62 -12.20
N PRO A 57 25.62 9.53 -13.01
CA PRO A 57 24.77 10.60 -12.49
C PRO A 57 23.59 10.05 -11.69
N ALA A 58 23.17 10.77 -10.64
CA ALA A 58 22.09 10.34 -9.74
C ALA A 58 20.79 9.86 -10.44
N PRO A 59 20.30 10.51 -11.52
CA PRO A 59 19.10 10.04 -12.23
C PRO A 59 19.24 8.65 -12.87
N GLU A 60 20.46 8.21 -13.18
CA GLU A 60 20.75 6.92 -13.80
C GLU A 60 20.91 5.80 -12.78
N LEU A 61 21.03 6.12 -11.48
CA LEU A 61 21.26 5.16 -10.41
C LEU A 61 20.00 4.44 -9.93
N ALA A 62 18.81 4.92 -10.28
CA ALA A 62 17.54 4.32 -9.85
C ALA A 62 17.37 2.87 -10.34
N GLN A 63 17.66 2.59 -11.61
CA GLN A 63 17.56 1.23 -12.13
C GLN A 63 18.66 0.30 -11.55
N PRO A 64 19.96 0.69 -11.52
CA PRO A 64 20.99 -0.06 -10.81
C PRO A 64 20.62 -0.37 -9.36
N LEU A 65 20.09 0.59 -8.61
CA LEU A 65 19.60 0.40 -7.24
C LEU A 65 18.59 -0.75 -7.16
N LEU A 66 17.56 -0.72 -8.01
CA LEU A 66 16.52 -1.78 -8.01
C LEU A 66 17.07 -3.14 -8.43
N ARG A 67 18.01 -3.18 -9.39
CA ARG A 67 18.66 -4.42 -9.80
C ARG A 67 19.53 -4.99 -8.68
N GLN A 68 20.21 -4.14 -7.90
CA GLN A 68 20.99 -4.59 -6.74
C GLN A 68 20.08 -5.11 -5.63
N LEU A 69 18.95 -4.44 -5.35
CA LEU A 69 17.93 -4.96 -4.44
C LEU A 69 17.46 -6.35 -4.87
N ASN A 70 17.09 -6.50 -6.15
CA ASN A 70 16.66 -7.80 -6.70
C ASN A 70 17.74 -8.89 -6.58
N ALA A 71 19.01 -8.55 -6.85
CA ALA A 71 20.15 -9.45 -6.70
C ALA A 71 20.42 -9.84 -5.23
N LEU A 72 20.13 -8.95 -4.28
CA LEU A 72 20.19 -9.23 -2.84
C LEU A 72 18.99 -10.02 -2.32
N GLY A 73 18.05 -10.40 -3.20
CA GLY A 73 16.90 -11.24 -2.88
C GLY A 73 15.59 -10.48 -2.70
N PHE A 74 15.58 -9.13 -2.78
CA PHE A 74 14.36 -8.32 -2.69
C PHE A 74 13.45 -8.55 -3.89
N GLN A 75 12.51 -9.46 -3.74
CA GLN A 75 11.71 -10.02 -4.83
C GLN A 75 10.26 -10.17 -4.43
N GLN A 76 9.39 -10.29 -5.44
CA GLN A 76 7.97 -10.50 -5.20
C GLN A 76 7.74 -11.82 -4.44
N ASN A 77 6.89 -11.78 -3.42
CA ASN A 77 6.43 -12.97 -2.71
C ASN A 77 5.44 -13.76 -3.60
N ASP A 78 5.57 -15.08 -3.60
CA ASP A 78 4.85 -16.05 -4.43
C ASP A 78 3.93 -17.00 -3.63
N TRP A 79 3.65 -16.69 -2.36
CA TRP A 79 2.78 -17.50 -1.51
C TRP A 79 1.37 -17.64 -2.09
N ASN A 80 0.87 -18.88 -2.04
CA ASN A 80 -0.48 -19.23 -2.44
C ASN A 80 -1.12 -20.13 -1.35
N PRO A 81 -2.08 -19.62 -0.54
CA PRO A 81 -2.66 -18.28 -0.62
C PRO A 81 -1.70 -17.18 -0.09
N PRO A 82 -1.82 -15.93 -0.59
CA PRO A 82 -1.00 -14.83 -0.12
C PRO A 82 -1.31 -14.50 1.35
N LYS A 83 -0.29 -14.07 2.10
CA LYS A 83 -0.39 -13.75 3.53
C LYS A 83 -0.09 -12.28 3.84
N PRO A 84 -0.57 -11.73 4.97
CA PRO A 84 -0.29 -10.37 5.40
C PRO A 84 1.21 -10.03 5.50
N ASP A 85 2.05 -10.99 5.89
CA ASP A 85 3.51 -10.86 5.98
C ASP A 85 4.13 -10.31 4.70
N SER A 86 3.55 -10.64 3.53
CA SER A 86 4.02 -10.13 2.25
C SER A 86 3.82 -8.62 2.07
N ALA A 87 3.02 -7.96 2.90
CA ALA A 87 2.80 -6.51 2.89
C ALA A 87 3.32 -5.80 4.15
N LEU A 88 3.63 -6.54 5.23
CA LEU A 88 4.19 -5.96 6.46
C LEU A 88 5.66 -5.61 6.27
N LEU A 89 5.98 -4.31 6.32
CA LEU A 89 7.28 -3.80 5.91
C LEU A 89 8.45 -4.41 6.69
N HIS A 90 8.31 -4.62 8.01
CA HIS A 90 9.34 -5.28 8.81
C HIS A 90 9.63 -6.72 8.34
N LYS A 91 8.61 -7.51 7.99
CA LYS A 91 8.79 -8.86 7.43
C LYS A 91 9.48 -8.78 6.07
N ILE A 92 9.11 -7.83 5.21
CA ILE A 92 9.74 -7.67 3.90
C ILE A 92 11.21 -7.31 4.01
N VAL A 93 11.61 -6.45 4.96
CA VAL A 93 13.02 -6.11 5.19
C VAL A 93 13.82 -7.36 5.59
N LEU A 94 13.30 -8.14 6.55
CA LEU A 94 13.98 -9.31 7.11
C LEU A 94 13.99 -10.51 6.13
N GLN A 95 12.88 -10.77 5.45
CA GLN A 95 12.72 -11.90 4.54
C GLN A 95 13.15 -11.60 3.11
N ARG A 96 13.28 -10.30 2.76
CA ARG A 96 13.53 -9.80 1.41
C ARG A 96 12.46 -10.24 0.40
N ARG A 97 11.27 -10.65 0.85
CA ARG A 97 10.16 -11.08 -0.02
C ARG A 97 8.91 -10.28 0.33
N GLY A 98 8.26 -9.69 -0.67
CA GLY A 98 7.08 -8.85 -0.41
C GLY A 98 6.27 -8.48 -1.63
N GLN A 99 5.21 -7.71 -1.42
CA GLN A 99 4.41 -7.12 -2.48
C GLN A 99 5.15 -5.92 -3.11
N PRO A 100 4.83 -5.56 -4.37
CA PRO A 100 5.49 -4.47 -5.09
C PRO A 100 5.57 -3.15 -4.30
N LEU A 101 4.51 -2.80 -3.56
CA LEU A 101 4.50 -1.57 -2.76
C LEU A 101 5.52 -1.58 -1.62
N GLY A 102 5.68 -2.69 -0.91
CA GLY A 102 6.65 -2.78 0.20
C GLY A 102 8.08 -2.75 -0.30
N LEU A 103 8.37 -3.46 -1.39
CA LEU A 103 9.67 -3.40 -2.07
C LEU A 103 9.97 -1.99 -2.59
N ALA A 104 8.96 -1.31 -3.14
CA ALA A 104 9.07 0.08 -3.57
C ALA A 104 9.33 1.04 -2.40
N MET A 105 8.68 0.86 -1.25
CA MET A 105 8.94 1.67 -0.05
C MET A 105 10.38 1.52 0.46
N ILE A 106 10.93 0.30 0.43
CA ILE A 106 12.34 0.05 0.76
C ILE A 106 13.25 0.75 -0.25
N ALA A 107 12.98 0.60 -1.54
CA ALA A 107 13.77 1.24 -2.60
C ALA A 107 13.75 2.77 -2.50
N LEU A 108 12.58 3.38 -2.23
CA LEU A 108 12.43 4.82 -2.05
C LEU A 108 13.22 5.31 -0.83
N GLU A 109 13.23 4.56 0.27
CA GLU A 109 14.01 4.92 1.46
C GLU A 109 15.51 4.83 1.21
N ILE A 110 15.99 3.78 0.55
CA ILE A 110 17.41 3.68 0.18
C ILE A 110 17.79 4.78 -0.82
N ALA A 111 16.96 5.03 -1.84
CA ALA A 111 17.19 6.07 -2.82
C ALA A 111 17.33 7.45 -2.14
N ARG A 112 16.43 7.76 -1.20
CA ARG A 112 16.49 8.98 -0.39
C ARG A 112 17.78 9.10 0.42
N ARG A 113 18.27 8.02 1.01
CA ARG A 113 19.52 8.01 1.81
C ARG A 113 20.79 8.11 0.96
N LEU A 114 20.70 7.84 -0.33
CA LEU A 114 21.80 7.89 -1.30
C LEU A 114 21.65 9.06 -2.30
N ASP A 115 20.73 9.99 -2.05
CA ASP A 115 20.44 11.14 -2.92
C ASP A 115 20.10 10.76 -4.37
N ILE A 116 19.46 9.60 -4.56
CA ILE A 116 18.98 9.11 -5.86
C ILE A 116 17.53 9.58 -6.06
N THR A 117 17.28 10.31 -7.14
CA THR A 117 15.93 10.78 -7.47
C THR A 117 15.02 9.63 -7.88
N LEU A 118 13.99 9.36 -7.08
CA LEU A 118 13.03 8.29 -7.32
C LEU A 118 11.66 8.67 -6.73
N GLU A 119 10.60 8.40 -7.48
CA GLU A 119 9.22 8.61 -7.02
C GLU A 119 8.35 7.37 -7.20
N GLY A 120 7.40 7.20 -6.28
CA GLY A 120 6.37 6.18 -6.40
C GLY A 120 5.28 6.57 -7.39
N VAL A 121 4.76 5.59 -8.11
CA VAL A 121 3.64 5.74 -9.05
C VAL A 121 2.54 4.78 -8.62
N ASN A 122 1.35 5.34 -8.37
CA ASN A 122 0.22 4.57 -7.82
C ASN A 122 -0.50 3.73 -8.90
N PHE A 123 0.26 2.96 -9.68
CA PHE A 123 -0.24 2.25 -10.85
C PHE A 123 -1.21 1.12 -10.45
N PRO A 124 -2.37 0.97 -11.11
CA PRO A 124 -3.38 -0.03 -10.73
C PRO A 124 -2.83 -1.46 -10.76
N GLY A 125 -3.16 -2.25 -9.74
CA GLY A 125 -2.68 -3.63 -9.60
C GLY A 125 -1.24 -3.74 -9.10
N HIS A 126 -0.29 -3.10 -9.78
CA HIS A 126 1.15 -3.23 -9.49
C HIS A 126 1.76 -1.87 -9.19
N PHE A 127 2.31 -1.66 -7.98
CA PHE A 127 2.92 -0.36 -7.65
C PHE A 127 4.25 -0.21 -8.40
N LEU A 128 4.50 0.95 -8.97
CA LEU A 128 5.66 1.21 -9.82
C LEU A 128 6.47 2.39 -9.29
N LEU A 129 7.67 2.54 -9.83
CA LEU A 129 8.57 3.63 -9.53
C LEU A 129 8.88 4.41 -10.82
N ARG A 130 9.33 5.66 -10.69
CA ARG A 130 9.75 6.49 -11.82
C ARG A 130 10.90 7.40 -11.41
N VAL A 131 11.78 7.70 -12.36
CA VAL A 131 12.70 8.84 -12.24
C VAL A 131 12.00 10.05 -12.89
N PRO A 132 11.82 11.18 -12.20
CA PRO A 132 11.17 12.36 -12.77
C PRO A 132 11.77 12.75 -14.12
N GLY A 133 10.92 12.92 -15.13
CA GLY A 133 11.33 13.24 -16.51
C GLY A 133 11.68 12.02 -17.38
N ALA A 134 11.74 10.81 -16.84
CA ALA A 134 11.92 9.59 -17.63
C ALA A 134 10.66 9.21 -18.41
N ASP A 135 10.86 8.58 -19.57
CA ASP A 135 9.82 8.06 -20.48
C ASP A 135 9.32 6.64 -20.11
N HIS A 136 9.85 6.08 -19.02
CA HIS A 136 9.58 4.72 -18.57
C HIS A 136 9.30 4.69 -17.07
N LEU A 137 8.63 3.62 -16.64
CA LEU A 137 8.48 3.25 -15.24
C LEU A 137 9.50 2.17 -14.88
N LEU A 138 9.66 1.92 -13.60
CA LEU A 138 10.54 0.91 -13.05
C LEU A 138 9.73 -0.06 -12.19
N ASP A 139 9.89 -1.35 -12.43
CA ASP A 139 9.33 -2.40 -11.59
C ASP A 139 10.18 -2.56 -10.31
N PRO A 140 9.62 -2.31 -9.10
CA PRO A 140 10.35 -2.52 -7.86
C PRO A 140 10.73 -3.98 -7.61
N CYS A 141 10.02 -4.94 -8.21
CA CYS A 141 10.26 -6.37 -7.99
C CYS A 141 11.47 -6.90 -8.76
N SER A 142 11.74 -6.35 -9.96
CA SER A 142 12.75 -6.87 -10.87
C SER A 142 13.81 -5.86 -11.32
N GLY A 143 13.60 -4.56 -11.08
CA GLY A 143 14.43 -3.48 -11.61
C GLY A 143 14.35 -3.34 -13.14
N ARG A 144 13.31 -3.87 -13.78
CA ARG A 144 13.09 -3.71 -15.23
C ARG A 144 12.51 -2.33 -15.52
N ARG A 145 12.92 -1.75 -16.66
CA ARG A 145 12.21 -0.62 -17.26
C ARG A 145 10.93 -1.13 -17.90
N LEU A 146 9.84 -0.42 -17.67
CA LEU A 146 8.53 -0.70 -18.24
C LEU A 146 8.13 0.50 -19.10
N TYR A 147 7.96 0.26 -20.38
CA TYR A 147 7.47 1.23 -21.34
C TYR A 147 5.94 1.15 -21.42
N PRO A 148 5.27 2.06 -22.15
CA PRO A 148 3.81 2.07 -22.23
C PRO A 148 3.19 0.75 -22.68
N ALA A 149 3.88 -0.04 -23.53
CA ALA A 149 3.41 -1.36 -23.93
C ALA A 149 3.38 -2.35 -22.75
N ASP A 150 4.46 -2.42 -21.96
CA ASP A 150 4.53 -3.25 -20.76
C ASP A 150 3.45 -2.83 -19.74
N CYS A 151 3.22 -1.53 -19.59
CA CYS A 151 2.19 -1.00 -18.68
C CYS A 151 0.78 -1.45 -19.11
N ARG A 152 0.48 -1.48 -20.42
CA ARG A 152 -0.79 -2.02 -20.93
C ARG A 152 -0.92 -3.50 -20.62
N GLU A 153 0.14 -4.27 -20.79
CA GLU A 153 0.14 -5.70 -20.49
C GLU A 153 -0.13 -5.98 -19.01
N LEU A 154 0.47 -5.19 -18.09
CA LEU A 154 0.18 -5.28 -16.66
C LEU A 154 -1.31 -5.04 -16.34
N LEU A 155 -1.92 -4.04 -16.98
CA LEU A 155 -3.35 -3.76 -16.80
C LEU A 155 -4.24 -4.88 -17.35
N ILE A 156 -3.91 -5.38 -18.54
CA ILE A 156 -4.67 -6.47 -19.18
C ILE A 156 -4.60 -7.74 -18.34
N ARG A 157 -3.40 -8.08 -17.83
CA ARG A 157 -3.21 -9.25 -16.96
C ARG A 157 -4.03 -9.16 -15.67
N GLN A 158 -4.14 -7.96 -15.10
CA GLN A 158 -4.80 -7.76 -13.81
C GLN A 158 -6.31 -7.55 -13.92
N PHE A 159 -6.78 -6.82 -14.92
CA PHE A 159 -8.17 -6.33 -15.03
C PHE A 159 -8.89 -6.79 -16.30
N GLY A 160 -8.20 -7.51 -17.20
CA GLY A 160 -8.76 -8.03 -18.45
C GLY A 160 -8.52 -7.12 -19.68
N PRO A 161 -8.84 -7.63 -20.89
CA PRO A 161 -8.46 -7.01 -22.17
C PRO A 161 -9.13 -5.67 -22.46
N THR A 162 -10.20 -5.32 -21.74
CA THR A 162 -10.94 -4.06 -21.91
C THR A 162 -10.31 -2.89 -21.15
N MET A 163 -9.40 -3.15 -20.21
CA MET A 163 -8.76 -2.11 -19.41
C MET A 163 -7.77 -1.30 -20.26
N GLN A 164 -7.96 0.02 -20.30
CA GLN A 164 -7.12 0.92 -21.09
C GLN A 164 -6.12 1.66 -20.21
N LEU A 165 -4.90 1.86 -20.72
CA LEU A 165 -3.90 2.69 -20.07
C LEU A 165 -4.26 4.18 -20.19
N ARG A 166 -4.36 4.86 -19.05
CA ARG A 166 -4.69 6.28 -18.95
C ARG A 166 -3.59 7.03 -18.20
N ALA A 167 -3.48 8.33 -18.43
CA ALA A 167 -2.49 9.18 -17.77
C ALA A 167 -2.65 9.18 -16.24
N GLU A 168 -3.88 9.06 -15.73
CA GLU A 168 -4.20 8.98 -14.30
C GLU A 168 -3.50 7.81 -13.59
N HIS A 169 -3.23 6.71 -14.31
CA HIS A 169 -2.51 5.54 -13.79
C HIS A 169 -1.01 5.81 -13.54
N MET A 170 -0.46 6.85 -14.17
CA MET A 170 0.95 7.23 -14.07
C MET A 170 1.19 8.41 -13.11
N THR A 171 0.20 8.73 -12.29
CA THR A 171 0.29 9.81 -11.31
C THR A 171 1.26 9.45 -10.19
N ARG A 172 2.02 10.46 -9.77
CA ARG A 172 2.93 10.35 -8.61
C ARG A 172 2.10 10.01 -7.37
N ALA A 173 2.54 9.01 -6.62
CA ALA A 173 1.95 8.65 -5.35
C ALA A 173 2.34 9.67 -4.27
N THR A 174 1.37 10.10 -3.46
CA THR A 174 1.64 10.91 -2.27
C THR A 174 1.94 9.99 -1.09
N PRO A 175 2.65 10.47 -0.05
CA PRO A 175 2.86 9.70 1.19
C PRO A 175 1.56 9.09 1.75
N THR A 176 0.49 9.90 1.79
CA THR A 176 -0.84 9.46 2.21
C THR A 176 -1.42 8.39 1.30
N SER A 177 -1.35 8.55 -0.04
CA SER A 177 -1.94 7.56 -0.95
C SER A 177 -1.18 6.24 -0.94
N MET A 178 0.14 6.26 -0.74
CA MET A 178 0.94 5.06 -0.51
C MET A 178 0.50 4.31 0.74
N LEU A 179 0.31 5.00 1.86
CA LEU A 179 -0.14 4.35 3.09
C LEU A 179 -1.60 3.88 3.03
N GLN A 180 -2.49 4.61 2.36
CA GLN A 180 -3.84 4.12 2.12
C GLN A 180 -3.82 2.87 1.23
N ARG A 181 -2.95 2.80 0.22
CA ARG A 181 -2.78 1.58 -0.58
C ARG A 181 -2.22 0.43 0.24
N LEU A 182 -1.20 0.67 1.07
CA LEU A 182 -0.67 -0.34 2.01
C LEU A 182 -1.78 -0.87 2.92
N SER A 183 -2.62 0.02 3.45
CA SER A 183 -3.77 -0.33 4.28
C SER A 183 -4.79 -1.18 3.51
N ARG A 184 -5.13 -0.82 2.26
CA ARG A 184 -6.04 -1.62 1.43
C ARG A 184 -5.50 -3.01 1.13
N ASN A 185 -4.19 -3.11 0.86
CA ASN A 185 -3.52 -4.39 0.63
C ASN A 185 -3.59 -5.26 1.89
N LEU A 186 -3.21 -4.73 3.05
CA LEU A 186 -3.27 -5.46 4.33
C LEU A 186 -4.70 -5.85 4.71
N ARG A 187 -5.67 -4.95 4.55
CA ARG A 187 -7.09 -5.25 4.76
C ARG A 187 -7.52 -6.46 3.95
N HIS A 188 -7.22 -6.46 2.65
CA HIS A 188 -7.56 -7.58 1.77
C HIS A 188 -6.86 -8.88 2.20
N LEU A 189 -5.55 -8.82 2.50
CA LEU A 189 -4.76 -9.97 2.92
C LEU A 189 -5.26 -10.56 4.25
N HIS A 190 -5.60 -9.72 5.23
CA HIS A 190 -6.17 -10.16 6.50
C HIS A 190 -7.56 -10.77 6.30
N GLN A 191 -8.39 -10.18 5.42
CA GLN A 191 -9.72 -10.69 5.13
C GLN A 191 -9.71 -12.07 4.49
N ILE A 192 -8.84 -12.32 3.49
CA ILE A 192 -8.72 -13.65 2.86
C ILE A 192 -8.01 -14.69 3.75
N ASN A 193 -7.42 -14.25 4.85
CA ASN A 193 -6.83 -15.12 5.88
C ASN A 193 -7.68 -15.12 7.17
N ASP A 194 -8.97 -14.80 7.05
CA ASP A 194 -9.98 -14.89 8.11
C ASP A 194 -9.68 -14.08 9.38
N ASN A 195 -8.80 -13.08 9.30
CA ASN A 195 -8.47 -12.19 10.42
C ASN A 195 -9.26 -10.87 10.31
N VAL A 196 -10.54 -10.95 10.63
CA VAL A 196 -11.49 -9.83 10.50
C VAL A 196 -11.07 -8.61 11.35
N LEU A 197 -10.55 -8.84 12.57
CA LEU A 197 -10.12 -7.76 13.46
C LEU A 197 -8.89 -7.02 12.91
N ALA A 198 -7.91 -7.73 12.37
CA ALA A 198 -6.76 -7.09 11.73
C ALA A 198 -7.18 -6.35 10.45
N ALA A 199 -8.08 -6.92 9.65
CA ALA A 199 -8.63 -6.24 8.49
C ALA A 199 -9.38 -4.95 8.87
N LEU A 200 -10.10 -4.94 10.01
CA LEU A 200 -10.79 -3.76 10.49
C LEU A 200 -9.80 -2.66 10.90
N LYS A 201 -8.72 -3.00 11.62
CA LYS A 201 -7.65 -2.04 11.93
C LYS A 201 -7.16 -1.32 10.67
N ASP A 202 -6.93 -2.08 9.60
CA ASP A 202 -6.49 -1.54 8.31
C ASP A 202 -7.56 -0.68 7.64
N ALA A 203 -8.83 -1.10 7.72
CA ALA A 203 -9.95 -0.35 7.17
C ALA A 203 -10.13 1.02 7.86
N ASP A 204 -10.01 1.07 9.18
CA ASP A 204 -10.04 2.32 9.94
C ASP A 204 -8.89 3.26 9.54
N ARG A 205 -7.70 2.69 9.32
CA ARG A 205 -6.52 3.47 8.90
C ARG A 205 -6.72 4.19 7.59
N ILE A 206 -7.43 3.57 6.64
CA ILE A 206 -7.72 4.20 5.35
C ILE A 206 -8.52 5.50 5.55
N VAL A 207 -9.51 5.47 6.45
CA VAL A 207 -10.41 6.59 6.74
C VAL A 207 -9.70 7.68 7.56
N GLU A 208 -8.81 7.31 8.48
CA GLU A 208 -8.02 8.26 9.27
C GLU A 208 -6.92 8.95 8.48
N LEU A 209 -6.31 8.26 7.50
CA LEU A 209 -5.22 8.80 6.69
C LEU A 209 -5.67 9.95 5.77
N GLY A 210 -6.94 9.98 5.36
CA GLY A 210 -7.44 11.00 4.45
C GLY A 210 -8.78 10.61 3.83
N GLN A 211 -9.06 11.14 2.63
CA GLN A 211 -10.33 10.89 1.95
C GLN A 211 -10.44 9.40 1.57
N ALA A 212 -11.42 8.73 2.18
CA ALA A 212 -11.81 7.37 1.84
C ALA A 212 -12.84 7.36 0.70
N THR A 213 -12.80 6.31 -0.11
CA THR A 213 -13.71 6.15 -1.25
C THR A 213 -15.00 5.41 -0.84
N SER A 214 -16.01 5.42 -1.71
CA SER A 214 -17.22 4.59 -1.50
C SER A 214 -16.87 3.10 -1.30
N SER A 215 -15.89 2.58 -2.04
CA SER A 215 -15.45 1.17 -1.90
C SER A 215 -14.72 0.90 -0.58
N ASP A 216 -14.03 1.89 -0.01
CA ASP A 216 -13.38 1.74 1.30
C ASP A 216 -14.41 1.66 2.42
N HIS A 217 -15.42 2.53 2.40
CA HIS A 217 -16.54 2.47 3.32
C HIS A 217 -17.30 1.16 3.19
N LEU A 218 -17.58 0.71 1.96
CA LEU A 218 -18.23 -0.59 1.73
C LEU A 218 -17.45 -1.78 2.28
N ALA A 219 -16.12 -1.78 2.09
CA ALA A 219 -15.29 -2.82 2.64
C ALA A 219 -15.36 -2.84 4.17
N ARG A 220 -15.35 -1.67 4.82
CA ARG A 220 -15.46 -1.57 6.28
C ARG A 220 -16.85 -1.95 6.80
N ALA A 221 -17.92 -1.55 6.12
CA ALA A 221 -19.29 -1.98 6.42
C ALA A 221 -19.42 -3.51 6.41
N SER A 222 -18.83 -4.18 5.43
CA SER A 222 -18.81 -5.65 5.36
C SER A 222 -18.04 -6.31 6.51
N LEU A 223 -16.98 -5.67 7.02
CA LEU A 223 -16.29 -6.14 8.23
C LEU A 223 -17.17 -5.96 9.47
N TYR A 224 -17.85 -4.82 9.61
CA TYR A 224 -18.79 -4.60 10.73
C TYR A 224 -20.00 -5.52 10.70
N GLN A 225 -20.46 -5.91 9.51
CA GLN A 225 -21.50 -6.93 9.37
C GLN A 225 -21.05 -8.28 9.95
N LEU A 226 -19.83 -8.72 9.62
CA LEU A 226 -19.24 -9.96 10.14
C LEU A 226 -19.04 -9.92 11.66
N LEU A 227 -18.78 -8.73 12.21
CA LEU A 227 -18.62 -8.50 13.64
C LEU A 227 -19.95 -8.20 14.36
N GLU A 228 -21.09 -8.35 13.67
CA GLU A 228 -22.42 -8.10 14.23
C GLU A 228 -22.58 -6.70 14.84
N CYS A 229 -21.98 -5.70 14.19
CA CYS A 229 -21.97 -4.30 14.61
C CYS A 229 -22.88 -3.45 13.69
N PRO A 230 -24.22 -3.59 13.76
CA PRO A 230 -25.15 -3.04 12.76
C PRO A 230 -25.14 -1.51 12.68
N GLN A 231 -24.79 -0.83 13.78
CA GLN A 231 -24.70 0.64 13.80
C GLN A 231 -23.47 1.15 13.06
N ALA A 232 -22.33 0.47 13.22
CA ALA A 232 -21.11 0.81 12.51
C ALA A 232 -21.24 0.44 11.02
N GLU A 233 -21.87 -0.70 10.70
CA GLU A 233 -22.23 -1.07 9.33
C GLU A 233 -23.11 0.01 8.68
N ARG A 234 -24.19 0.42 9.35
CA ARG A 234 -25.09 1.48 8.85
C ARG A 234 -24.33 2.76 8.53
N PHE A 235 -23.51 3.23 9.46
CA PHE A 235 -22.72 4.45 9.27
C PHE A 235 -21.88 4.38 7.98
N ASP A 236 -21.16 3.27 7.77
CA ASP A 236 -20.32 3.12 6.58
C ASP A 236 -21.14 2.96 5.29
N LEU A 237 -22.30 2.28 5.33
CA LEU A 237 -23.19 2.19 4.17
C LEU A 237 -23.78 3.55 3.77
N GLU A 238 -24.15 4.39 4.73
CA GLU A 238 -24.60 5.76 4.48
C GLU A 238 -23.49 6.60 3.84
N ARG A 239 -22.26 6.51 4.35
CA ARG A 239 -21.09 7.20 3.76
C ARG A 239 -20.79 6.70 2.35
N ALA A 240 -20.85 5.39 2.12
CA ALA A 240 -20.68 4.81 0.79
C ALA A 240 -21.75 5.30 -0.19
N LEU A 241 -23.01 5.41 0.25
CA LEU A 241 -24.13 5.89 -0.56
C LEU A 241 -23.96 7.36 -0.95
N LEU A 242 -23.49 8.20 -0.02
CA LEU A 242 -23.21 9.61 -0.29
C LEU A 242 -22.09 9.80 -1.33
N LEU A 243 -21.08 8.91 -1.32
CA LEU A 243 -19.92 8.98 -2.22
C LEU A 243 -20.12 8.22 -3.54
N SER A 244 -21.18 7.43 -3.68
CA SER A 244 -21.44 6.61 -4.87
C SER A 244 -22.12 7.43 -5.97
N GLU A 245 -21.49 7.48 -7.14
CA GLU A 245 -22.06 8.06 -8.37
C GLU A 245 -22.80 7.01 -9.23
N ASP A 246 -22.53 5.72 -9.03
CA ASP A 246 -23.18 4.63 -9.78
C ASP A 246 -24.63 4.39 -9.28
N PRO A 247 -25.66 4.57 -10.12
CA PRO A 247 -27.06 4.35 -9.75
C PRO A 247 -27.34 2.92 -9.27
N MET A 248 -26.70 1.91 -9.86
CA MET A 248 -26.90 0.51 -9.47
C MET A 248 -26.33 0.23 -8.09
N GLN A 249 -25.12 0.72 -7.83
CA GLN A 249 -24.51 0.65 -6.50
C GLN A 249 -25.38 1.37 -5.47
N ARG A 250 -25.89 2.57 -5.76
CA ARG A 250 -26.78 3.31 -4.85
C ARG A 250 -28.04 2.53 -4.47
N LEU A 251 -28.66 1.84 -5.44
CA LEU A 251 -29.83 1.00 -5.19
C LEU A 251 -29.51 -0.18 -4.26
N GLN A 252 -28.41 -0.88 -4.51
CA GLN A 252 -27.95 -2.00 -3.67
C GLN A 252 -27.64 -1.55 -2.23
N LEU A 253 -27.03 -0.38 -2.07
CA LEU A 253 -26.74 0.20 -0.76
C LEU A 253 -28.02 0.54 0.01
N ALA A 254 -29.00 1.15 -0.66
CA ALA A 254 -30.29 1.48 -0.06
C ALA A 254 -31.06 0.22 0.40
N GLU A 255 -31.02 -0.85 -0.40
CA GLU A 255 -31.61 -2.14 -0.04
C GLU A 255 -30.89 -2.78 1.16
N ARG A 256 -29.55 -2.74 1.21
CA ARG A 256 -28.80 -3.25 2.35
C ARG A 256 -29.11 -2.48 3.62
N LEU A 257 -29.22 -1.15 3.54
CA LEU A 257 -29.58 -0.28 4.66
C LEU A 257 -30.98 -0.57 5.23
N SER A 258 -31.97 -0.85 4.37
CA SER A 258 -33.36 -1.10 4.81
C SER A 258 -33.52 -2.41 5.58
N ARG A 259 -32.60 -3.36 5.39
CA ARG A 259 -32.57 -4.65 6.09
C ARG A 259 -31.92 -4.58 7.47
N LEU A 260 -31.20 -3.49 7.80
CA LEU A 260 -30.56 -3.34 9.10
C LEU A 260 -31.55 -2.95 10.19
N PRO A 261 -31.41 -3.49 11.42
CA PRO A 261 -32.33 -3.20 12.52
C PRO A 261 -32.37 -1.68 12.82
N LEU A 262 -33.58 -1.11 12.86
CA LEU A 262 -33.80 0.30 13.19
C LEU A 262 -33.29 0.58 14.61
N ASN A 263 -32.72 1.77 14.83
CA ASN A 263 -32.21 2.19 16.14
C ASN A 263 -33.26 1.96 17.23
N HIS A 264 -33.03 1.00 18.11
CA HIS A 264 -33.59 1.06 19.45
C HIS A 264 -32.81 2.16 20.16
N ARG A 265 -33.38 3.36 20.17
CA ARG A 265 -32.98 4.39 21.14
C ARG A 265 -33.22 3.79 22.51
N VAL A 266 -32.18 3.29 23.16
CA VAL A 266 -32.20 3.10 24.60
C VAL A 266 -32.32 4.51 25.18
N HIS A 267 -33.50 4.81 25.70
CA HIS A 267 -33.80 6.04 26.41
C HIS A 267 -33.01 6.13 27.72
#